data_AF-A0A3M8G8L5-F1
#
_entry.id   AF-A0A3M8G8L5-F1
#
_cell.length_a   1.000
_cell.length_b   1.000
_cell.length_c   1.000
_cell.angle_alpha   90.00
_cell.angle_beta   90.00
_cell.angle_gamma   90.00
#
_symmetry.space_group_name_H-M   'P 1'
#
loop_
_entity.id
_entity.type
_entity.pdbx_description
1 polymer ?
#
loop_
_entity_poly.entity_id
_entity_poly.type
_entity_poly.pdbx_seq_one_letter_code
_entity_poly.pdbx_strand_id
1 'polypeptide(L)'
;MKYIVQISRVFVGVLFIISGFIKLNDPLGFSYKLQEYFSTDVLNIPFLEPYALAISVFVVVLEVVLGVFLLIGYRRKLTIWLLLGMIVFFTFLTFYSAYFDKVKDCGCFGDALKLTPWESFTKDVILLVLILILVLGIKHIKPIFKKLPNAIVALLSFIISLWFGYHVLMHLPAIDFRAYKIGNNLSDEMAVPEDAAKPVIEYTWTFNVNGEEKEYVTNGSYPTVDGEYVGVETKTIDEGYIPSIQDFSIESDDEDLTTHFLGIDNLVIVAMYNIYNSEQDGLQKLKAFTDDAIRKGYTVIGLSASGDDAKQQLKADYDLNFDTYLCDEKVVKTIVRANPGIVVLNKGTVLNKAHWNDIEDVELQELPNALPNLKFNLKRQLDSVLVEDQRYRSNMSMETWKMQMEIDSSNLKFIKAIIDKNGYPGKSLVGEPTNTSAWYVIQHSNSIEEYLPVIKEAAANGELPKRLAAMMEDRYLMERGEAQIYGTQGSSYGLNSDNPISFMWPIKDLENVNKLRKEAGFLDTVEENAKRIFGDDFEFRNYTIEEVNKIIASYK
;
A
#
# COMPACT_ATOMS: atom_id res chain seq x y z
N MET A 1 35.85 -30.10 -34.31
CA MET A 1 35.70 -30.50 -32.88
C MET A 1 36.36 -29.51 -31.90
N LYS A 2 37.70 -29.31 -31.91
CA LYS A 2 38.39 -28.43 -30.93
C LYS A 2 37.84 -26.99 -30.84
N TYR A 3 37.62 -26.31 -31.98
CA TYR A 3 37.10 -24.93 -32.00
C TYR A 3 35.65 -24.85 -31.50
N ILE A 4 34.81 -25.77 -31.96
CA ILE A 4 33.41 -25.88 -31.53
C ILE A 4 33.33 -26.02 -30.01
N VAL A 5 34.14 -26.91 -29.42
CA VAL A 5 34.19 -27.09 -27.96
C VAL A 5 34.62 -25.82 -27.22
N GLN A 6 35.57 -25.04 -27.74
CA GLN A 6 35.96 -23.79 -27.08
C GLN A 6 34.89 -22.70 -27.20
N ILE A 7 34.23 -22.60 -28.36
CA ILE A 7 33.11 -21.67 -28.56
C ILE A 7 31.97 -22.03 -27.62
N SER A 8 31.54 -23.31 -27.60
CA SER A 8 30.52 -23.81 -26.67
C SER A 8 30.92 -23.58 -25.22
N ARG A 9 32.19 -23.76 -24.86
CA ARG A 9 32.69 -23.55 -23.49
C ARG A 9 32.56 -22.10 -23.06
N VAL A 10 32.99 -21.16 -23.92
CA VAL A 10 32.92 -19.73 -23.62
C VAL A 10 31.47 -19.29 -23.56
N PHE A 11 30.66 -19.66 -24.56
CA PHE A 11 29.26 -19.28 -24.62
C PHE A 11 28.45 -19.81 -23.43
N VAL A 12 28.51 -21.12 -23.16
CA VAL A 12 27.81 -21.74 -22.02
C VAL A 12 28.33 -21.18 -20.70
N GLY A 13 29.65 -21.04 -20.54
CA GLY A 13 30.24 -20.52 -19.30
C GLY A 13 29.84 -19.09 -18.99
N VAL A 14 29.87 -18.20 -19.99
CA VAL A 14 29.45 -16.80 -19.84
C VAL A 14 27.94 -16.71 -19.57
N LEU A 15 27.12 -17.47 -20.32
CA LEU A 15 25.68 -17.44 -20.14
C LEU A 15 25.26 -17.92 -18.75
N PHE A 16 25.84 -19.01 -18.24
CA PHE A 16 25.58 -19.49 -16.87
C PHE A 16 26.02 -18.48 -15.80
N ILE A 17 27.13 -17.77 -16.01
CA ILE A 17 27.56 -16.71 -15.08
C ILE A 17 26.57 -15.55 -15.08
N ILE A 18 26.14 -15.08 -16.25
CA ILE A 18 25.21 -13.95 -16.37
C ILE A 18 23.83 -14.32 -15.82
N SER A 19 23.28 -15.46 -16.26
CA SER A 19 22.00 -16.01 -15.79
C SER A 19 22.02 -16.25 -14.28
N GLY A 20 23.08 -16.90 -13.77
CA GLY A 20 23.28 -17.12 -12.34
C GLY A 20 23.44 -15.81 -11.57
N PHE A 21 24.19 -14.83 -12.08
CA PHE A 21 24.37 -13.54 -11.39
C PHE A 21 23.06 -12.77 -11.28
N ILE A 22 22.24 -12.75 -12.33
CA ILE A 22 20.95 -12.06 -12.29
C ILE A 22 20.02 -12.70 -11.25
N LYS A 23 19.95 -14.05 -11.21
CA LYS A 23 19.21 -14.74 -10.15
C LYS A 23 19.83 -14.52 -8.77
N LEU A 24 21.16 -14.37 -8.68
CA LEU A 24 21.85 -14.17 -7.41
C LEU A 24 21.66 -12.76 -6.87
N ASN A 25 21.36 -11.80 -7.73
CA ASN A 25 20.98 -10.45 -7.35
C ASN A 25 19.57 -10.40 -6.73
N ASP A 26 18.69 -11.35 -7.04
CA ASP A 26 17.36 -11.50 -6.42
C ASP A 26 17.01 -12.99 -6.15
N PRO A 27 17.69 -13.64 -5.19
CA PRO A 27 17.45 -15.03 -4.85
C PRO A 27 16.09 -15.23 -4.18
N LEU A 28 15.55 -14.19 -3.54
CA LEU A 28 14.22 -14.21 -2.93
C LEU A 28 13.15 -14.28 -4.02
N GLY A 29 13.23 -13.45 -5.06
CA GLY A 29 12.36 -13.51 -6.23
C GLY A 29 12.39 -14.87 -6.92
N PHE A 30 13.58 -15.45 -7.12
CA PHE A 30 13.69 -16.81 -7.67
C PHE A 30 13.09 -17.87 -6.74
N SER A 31 13.16 -17.69 -5.42
CA SER A 31 12.54 -18.61 -4.46
C SER A 31 11.01 -18.63 -4.56
N TYR A 32 10.38 -17.48 -4.83
CA TYR A 32 8.92 -17.42 -5.04
C TYR A 32 8.52 -18.18 -6.30
N LYS A 33 9.32 -18.13 -7.37
CA LYS A 33 9.10 -18.96 -8.56
C LYS A 33 9.21 -20.45 -8.24
N LEU A 34 10.19 -20.85 -7.43
CA LEU A 34 10.27 -22.25 -6.98
C LEU A 34 9.05 -22.67 -6.15
N GLN A 35 8.52 -21.80 -5.29
CA GLN A 35 7.28 -22.07 -4.55
C GLN A 35 6.10 -22.28 -5.50
N GLU A 36 5.95 -21.45 -6.55
CA GLU A 36 4.94 -21.65 -7.59
C GLU A 36 5.07 -23.04 -8.25
N TYR A 37 6.31 -23.47 -8.57
CA TYR A 37 6.54 -24.82 -9.11
C TYR A 37 6.22 -25.94 -8.11
N PHE A 38 6.49 -25.76 -6.82
CA PHE A 38 6.26 -26.78 -5.79
C PHE A 38 4.79 -26.91 -5.37
N SER A 39 3.99 -25.88 -5.65
CA SER A 39 2.57 -25.83 -5.33
C SER A 39 1.77 -27.02 -5.89
N THR A 40 0.60 -27.24 -5.30
CA THR A 40 -0.37 -28.29 -5.68
C THR A 40 -0.82 -28.20 -7.13
N ASP A 41 -0.81 -27.01 -7.71
CA ASP A 41 -1.34 -26.73 -9.05
C ASP A 41 -0.34 -26.98 -10.18
N VAL A 42 0.93 -27.17 -9.83
CA VAL A 42 2.05 -27.38 -10.77
C VAL A 42 2.67 -28.76 -10.58
N LEU A 43 3.67 -28.93 -9.70
CA LEU A 43 4.33 -30.24 -9.50
C LEU A 43 3.74 -31.04 -8.32
N ASN A 44 2.89 -30.43 -7.50
CA ASN A 44 2.26 -31.05 -6.33
C ASN A 44 3.26 -31.67 -5.35
N ILE A 45 4.28 -30.89 -4.98
CA ILE A 45 5.33 -31.23 -4.03
C ILE A 45 5.50 -30.15 -2.94
N PRO A 46 4.41 -29.77 -2.24
CA PRO A 46 4.41 -28.62 -1.33
C PRO A 46 5.38 -28.75 -0.16
N PHE A 47 5.82 -29.97 0.18
CA PHE A 47 6.83 -30.20 1.22
C PHE A 47 8.18 -29.52 0.93
N LEU A 48 8.45 -29.11 -0.32
CA LEU A 48 9.64 -28.35 -0.71
C LEU A 48 9.49 -26.83 -0.57
N GLU A 49 8.27 -26.30 -0.44
CA GLU A 49 8.02 -24.84 -0.34
C GLU A 49 8.75 -24.17 0.83
N PRO A 50 8.83 -24.75 2.05
CA PRO A 50 9.60 -24.16 3.14
C PRO A 50 11.10 -24.08 2.86
N TYR A 51 11.60 -24.93 1.95
CA TYR A 51 13.02 -25.00 1.58
C TYR A 51 13.34 -24.19 0.31
N ALA A 52 12.35 -23.55 -0.32
CA ALA A 52 12.51 -22.90 -1.61
C ALA A 52 13.61 -21.82 -1.62
N LEU A 53 13.74 -21.03 -0.54
CA LEU A 53 14.81 -20.04 -0.43
C LEU A 53 16.20 -20.68 -0.36
N ALA A 54 16.36 -21.73 0.45
CA ALA A 54 17.63 -22.46 0.55
C ALA A 54 18.01 -23.13 -0.78
N ILE A 55 17.03 -23.70 -1.48
CA ILE A 55 17.23 -24.30 -2.82
C ILE A 55 17.59 -23.21 -3.83
N SER A 56 16.90 -22.07 -3.82
CA SER A 56 17.18 -20.91 -4.68
C SER A 56 18.64 -20.48 -4.55
N VAL A 57 19.10 -20.16 -3.34
CA VAL A 57 20.49 -19.75 -3.08
C VAL A 57 21.47 -20.82 -3.53
N PHE A 58 21.22 -22.09 -3.21
CA PHE A 58 22.10 -23.20 -3.60
C PHE A 58 22.25 -23.33 -5.12
N VAL A 59 21.12 -23.38 -5.84
CA VAL A 59 21.08 -23.59 -7.29
C VAL A 59 21.75 -22.43 -8.02
N VAL A 60 21.49 -21.20 -7.58
CA VAL A 60 22.01 -19.99 -8.20
C VAL A 60 23.52 -19.84 -7.98
N VAL A 61 24.00 -20.06 -6.75
CA VAL A 61 25.45 -20.09 -6.45
C VAL A 61 26.14 -21.18 -7.27
N LEU A 62 25.52 -22.36 -7.35
CA LEU A 62 26.04 -23.46 -8.16
C LEU A 62 26.12 -23.07 -9.64
N GLU A 63 25.12 -22.37 -10.19
CA GLU A 63 25.08 -21.91 -11.58
C GLU A 63 26.29 -21.00 -11.91
N VAL A 64 26.52 -19.97 -11.09
CA VAL A 64 27.64 -19.04 -11.26
C VAL A 64 28.98 -19.76 -11.15
N VAL A 65 29.13 -20.58 -10.11
CA VAL A 65 30.38 -21.31 -9.83
C VAL A 65 30.71 -22.31 -10.93
N LEU A 66 29.72 -23.06 -11.44
CA LEU A 66 29.92 -23.99 -12.55
C LEU A 66 30.25 -23.27 -13.86
N GLY A 67 29.64 -22.10 -14.11
CA GLY A 67 30.00 -21.23 -15.23
C GLY A 67 31.47 -20.80 -15.16
N VAL A 68 31.94 -20.33 -14.01
CA VAL A 68 33.36 -19.99 -13.79
C VAL A 68 34.25 -21.21 -13.94
N PHE A 69 33.89 -22.36 -13.35
CA PHE A 69 34.67 -23.60 -13.43
C PHE A 69 34.82 -24.08 -14.87
N LEU A 70 33.77 -23.94 -15.68
CA LEU A 70 33.79 -24.28 -17.09
C LEU A 70 34.77 -23.37 -17.85
N LEU A 71 34.71 -22.05 -17.62
CA LEU A 71 35.62 -21.08 -18.26
C LEU A 71 37.08 -21.33 -17.90
N ILE A 72 37.42 -21.55 -16.63
CA ILE A 72 38.81 -21.77 -16.21
C ILE A 72 39.28 -23.22 -16.41
N GLY A 73 38.36 -24.15 -16.70
CA GLY A 73 38.63 -25.57 -16.92
C GLY A 73 38.96 -26.34 -15.64
N TYR A 74 38.42 -25.90 -14.50
CA TYR A 74 38.58 -26.54 -13.20
C TYR A 74 37.67 -27.76 -13.10
N ARG A 75 38.21 -28.90 -12.63
CA ARG A 75 37.49 -30.19 -12.47
C ARG A 75 36.49 -30.54 -13.60
N ARG A 76 36.88 -30.27 -14.87
CA ARG A 76 36.04 -30.38 -16.09
C ARG A 76 35.01 -31.51 -16.16
N LYS A 77 35.37 -32.74 -15.77
CA LYS A 77 34.43 -33.88 -15.79
C LYS A 77 33.24 -33.62 -14.87
N LEU A 78 33.51 -33.25 -13.61
CA LEU A 78 32.48 -32.96 -12.62
C LEU A 78 31.63 -31.77 -13.08
N THR A 79 32.27 -30.68 -13.52
CA THR A 79 31.59 -29.47 -13.96
C THR A 79 30.59 -29.75 -15.09
N ILE A 80 31.01 -30.48 -16.11
CA ILE A 80 30.16 -30.76 -17.29
C ILE A 80 29.01 -31.71 -16.93
N TRP A 81 29.24 -32.71 -16.07
CA TRP A 81 28.16 -33.59 -15.60
C TRP A 81 27.14 -32.86 -14.73
N LEU A 82 27.59 -31.95 -13.85
CA LEU A 82 26.68 -31.12 -13.06
C LEU A 82 25.90 -30.13 -13.93
N LEU A 83 26.56 -29.47 -14.88
CA LEU A 83 25.90 -28.60 -15.87
C LEU A 83 24.87 -29.37 -16.69
N LEU A 84 25.20 -30.60 -17.12
CA LEU A 84 24.27 -31.46 -17.84
C LEU A 84 23.06 -31.82 -16.97
N GLY A 85 23.27 -32.20 -15.71
CA GLY A 85 22.18 -32.48 -14.78
C GLY A 85 21.26 -31.28 -14.57
N MET A 86 21.85 -30.10 -14.32
CA MET A 86 21.11 -28.86 -14.14
C MET A 86 20.31 -28.46 -15.38
N ILE A 87 20.93 -28.49 -16.58
CA ILE A 87 20.21 -28.08 -17.79
C ILE A 87 19.11 -29.07 -18.15
N VAL A 88 19.29 -30.37 -17.92
CA VAL A 88 18.23 -31.37 -18.12
C VAL A 88 17.06 -31.11 -17.17
N PHE A 89 17.35 -30.80 -15.92
CA PHE A 89 16.32 -30.44 -14.93
C PHE A 89 15.57 -29.17 -15.32
N PHE A 90 16.27 -28.08 -15.68
CA PHE A 90 15.62 -26.83 -16.11
C PHE A 90 14.87 -26.99 -17.43
N THR A 91 15.39 -27.75 -18.39
CA THR A 91 14.71 -28.08 -19.65
C THR A 91 13.38 -28.79 -19.37
N PHE A 92 13.34 -29.68 -18.36
CA PHE A 92 12.10 -30.33 -17.95
C PHE A 92 11.10 -29.32 -17.33
N LEU A 93 11.56 -28.43 -16.45
CA LEU A 93 10.70 -27.40 -15.84
C LEU A 93 10.15 -26.42 -16.88
N THR A 94 11.00 -25.93 -17.79
CA THR A 94 10.60 -24.99 -18.84
C THR A 94 9.67 -25.66 -19.84
N PHE A 95 9.89 -26.93 -20.19
CA PHE A 95 8.95 -27.71 -20.98
C PHE A 95 7.59 -27.86 -20.29
N TYR A 96 7.59 -28.22 -18.99
CA TYR A 96 6.36 -28.39 -18.23
C TYR A 96 5.54 -27.09 -18.22
N SER A 97 6.18 -25.96 -17.93
CA SER A 97 5.53 -24.64 -17.98
C SER A 97 4.98 -24.30 -19.36
N ALA A 98 5.74 -24.58 -20.43
CA ALA A 98 5.33 -24.27 -21.81
C ALA A 98 4.20 -25.17 -22.32
N TYR A 99 4.17 -26.44 -21.90
CA TYR A 99 3.17 -27.41 -22.36
C TYR A 99 1.85 -27.32 -21.59
N PHE A 100 1.91 -27.08 -20.27
CA PHE A 100 0.71 -27.05 -19.41
C PHE A 100 0.21 -25.63 -19.10
N ASP A 101 0.88 -24.59 -19.61
CA ASP A 101 0.57 -23.17 -19.40
C ASP A 101 0.39 -22.79 -17.92
N LYS A 102 1.23 -23.35 -17.05
CA LYS A 102 1.11 -23.20 -15.58
C LYS A 102 1.89 -22.03 -15.00
N VAL A 103 3.04 -21.70 -15.61
CA VAL A 103 3.94 -20.65 -15.10
C VAL A 103 4.39 -19.79 -16.28
N LYS A 104 3.91 -18.55 -16.33
CA LYS A 104 4.18 -17.61 -17.44
C LYS A 104 5.63 -17.13 -17.50
N ASP A 105 6.38 -17.19 -16.40
CA ASP A 105 7.81 -16.82 -16.34
C ASP A 105 8.63 -17.87 -15.59
N CYS A 106 9.53 -18.53 -16.30
CA CYS A 106 10.39 -19.58 -15.78
C CYS A 106 11.53 -19.08 -14.86
N GLY A 107 11.70 -17.76 -14.69
CA GLY A 107 12.65 -17.14 -13.76
C GLY A 107 14.12 -17.30 -14.15
N CYS A 108 14.42 -17.71 -15.39
CA CYS A 108 15.79 -17.98 -15.84
C CYS A 108 16.71 -16.76 -15.80
N PHE A 109 16.18 -15.57 -16.10
CA PHE A 109 16.89 -14.29 -16.03
C PHE A 109 16.24 -13.33 -15.03
N GLY A 110 15.46 -13.84 -14.09
CA GLY A 110 14.67 -13.03 -13.16
C GLY A 110 13.89 -11.91 -13.87
N ASP A 111 13.75 -10.78 -13.19
CA ASP A 111 13.04 -9.61 -13.72
C ASP A 111 13.83 -8.83 -14.81
N ALA A 112 15.08 -9.20 -15.10
CA ALA A 112 15.90 -8.49 -16.09
C ALA A 112 15.49 -8.78 -17.54
N LEU A 113 14.99 -10.00 -17.81
CA LEU A 113 14.53 -10.41 -19.13
C LEU A 113 13.40 -11.44 -18.99
N LYS A 114 12.16 -10.99 -19.17
CA LYS A 114 10.98 -11.86 -19.21
C LYS A 114 10.94 -12.57 -20.56
N LEU A 115 11.10 -13.89 -20.53
CA LEU A 115 11.00 -14.76 -21.69
C LEU A 115 9.71 -15.56 -21.60
N THR A 116 9.02 -15.74 -22.72
CA THR A 116 7.87 -16.65 -22.77
C THR A 116 8.31 -18.08 -22.44
N PRO A 117 7.39 -18.95 -22.00
CA PRO A 117 7.72 -20.34 -21.67
C PRO A 117 8.41 -21.09 -22.83
N TRP A 118 7.94 -20.88 -24.07
CA TRP A 118 8.52 -21.49 -25.27
C TRP A 118 9.91 -20.95 -25.63
N GLU A 119 10.17 -19.66 -25.45
CA GLU A 119 11.51 -19.07 -25.62
C GLU A 119 12.48 -19.62 -24.57
N SER A 120 12.04 -19.72 -23.31
CA SER A 120 12.82 -20.30 -22.22
C SER A 120 13.19 -21.76 -22.48
N PHE A 121 12.23 -22.58 -22.91
CA PHE A 121 12.45 -23.98 -23.29
C PHE A 121 13.43 -24.11 -24.47
N THR A 122 13.24 -23.31 -25.52
CA THR A 122 14.10 -23.35 -26.72
C THR A 122 15.55 -23.01 -26.37
N LYS A 123 15.75 -21.98 -25.54
CA LYS A 123 17.08 -21.60 -25.03
C LYS A 123 17.73 -22.74 -24.24
N ASP A 124 16.97 -23.42 -23.37
CA ASP A 124 17.49 -24.55 -22.59
C ASP A 124 17.86 -25.75 -23.49
N VAL A 125 17.09 -26.04 -24.52
CA VAL A 125 17.42 -27.07 -25.53
C VAL A 125 18.71 -26.73 -26.29
N ILE A 126 18.89 -25.46 -26.69
CA ILE A 126 20.13 -25.00 -27.34
C ILE A 126 21.32 -25.20 -26.38
N LEU A 127 21.17 -24.79 -25.12
CA LEU A 127 22.20 -24.98 -24.09
C LEU A 127 22.51 -26.46 -23.85
N LEU A 128 21.48 -27.32 -23.82
CA LEU A 128 21.62 -28.77 -23.71
C LEU A 128 22.47 -29.33 -24.86
N VAL A 129 22.18 -28.95 -26.11
CA VAL A 129 22.99 -29.36 -27.28
C VAL A 129 24.44 -28.90 -27.16
N LEU A 130 24.67 -27.65 -26.75
CA LEU A 130 26.02 -27.13 -26.53
C LEU A 130 26.75 -27.89 -25.42
N ILE A 131 26.06 -28.24 -24.33
CA ILE A 131 26.62 -29.03 -23.23
C ILE A 131 26.92 -30.47 -23.69
N LEU A 132 26.10 -31.08 -24.53
CA LEU A 132 26.39 -32.39 -25.13
C LEU A 132 27.67 -32.36 -25.99
N ILE A 133 27.89 -31.27 -26.74
CA ILE A 133 29.16 -31.05 -27.45
C ILE A 133 30.34 -30.98 -26.47
N LEU A 134 30.16 -30.33 -25.30
CA LEU A 134 31.19 -30.29 -24.25
C LEU A 134 31.45 -31.69 -23.66
N VAL A 135 30.42 -32.52 -23.45
CA VAL A 135 30.52 -33.91 -22.97
C VAL A 135 31.33 -34.77 -23.94
N LEU A 136 31.02 -34.71 -25.24
CA LEU A 136 31.78 -35.41 -26.27
C LEU A 136 33.20 -34.85 -26.41
N GLY A 137 33.35 -33.55 -26.19
CA GLY A 137 34.57 -32.77 -26.34
C GLY A 137 35.44 -32.62 -25.08
N ILE A 138 35.15 -33.31 -23.97
CA ILE A 138 35.80 -33.08 -22.64
C ILE A 138 37.32 -33.01 -22.73
N LYS A 139 37.94 -33.82 -23.60
CA LYS A 139 39.39 -33.89 -23.79
C LYS A 139 40.01 -32.56 -24.24
N HIS A 140 39.25 -31.73 -24.95
CA HIS A 140 39.70 -30.44 -25.47
C HIS A 140 39.62 -29.29 -24.45
N ILE A 141 38.94 -29.48 -23.32
CA ILE A 141 38.84 -28.47 -22.25
C ILE A 141 40.06 -28.59 -21.35
N LYS A 142 41.00 -27.64 -21.46
CA LYS A 142 42.22 -27.61 -20.65
C LYS A 142 42.15 -26.48 -19.61
N PRO A 143 42.73 -26.68 -18.41
CA PRO A 143 42.90 -25.62 -17.42
C PRO A 143 43.65 -24.45 -18.02
N ILE A 144 43.19 -23.22 -17.75
CA ILE A 144 43.88 -22.00 -18.19
C ILE A 144 45.11 -21.74 -17.32
N PHE A 145 45.01 -21.98 -16.01
CA PHE A 145 46.08 -21.75 -15.04
C PHE A 145 46.70 -23.05 -14.49
N LYS A 146 47.82 -22.89 -13.77
CA LYS A 146 48.41 -23.97 -12.94
C LYS A 146 47.44 -24.37 -11.81
N LYS A 147 47.66 -25.54 -11.19
CA LYS A 147 46.74 -26.13 -10.19
C LYS A 147 46.32 -25.17 -9.08
N LEU A 148 47.28 -24.48 -8.45
CA LEU A 148 47.02 -23.60 -7.30
C LEU A 148 46.22 -22.35 -7.69
N PRO A 149 46.63 -21.51 -8.66
CA PRO A 149 45.82 -20.36 -9.07
C PRO A 149 44.41 -20.75 -9.55
N ASN A 150 44.26 -21.87 -10.24
CA ASN A 150 42.94 -22.32 -10.71
C ASN A 150 42.02 -22.70 -9.55
N ALA A 151 42.56 -23.31 -8.49
CA ALA A 151 41.82 -23.62 -7.28
C ALA A 151 41.47 -22.36 -6.46
N ILE A 152 42.36 -21.36 -6.43
CA ILE A 152 42.10 -20.08 -5.77
C ILE A 152 40.96 -19.34 -6.47
N VAL A 153 40.99 -19.22 -7.80
CA VAL A 153 39.89 -18.57 -8.55
C VAL A 153 38.55 -19.28 -8.32
N ALA A 154 38.56 -20.62 -8.33
CA ALA A 154 37.38 -21.43 -8.03
C ALA A 154 36.83 -21.21 -6.62
N LEU A 155 37.71 -21.11 -5.62
CA LEU A 155 37.31 -20.84 -4.24
C LEU A 155 36.78 -19.42 -4.07
N LEU A 156 37.45 -18.44 -4.67
CA LEU A 156 37.02 -17.04 -4.63
C LEU A 156 35.66 -16.85 -5.29
N SER A 157 35.40 -17.46 -6.45
CA SER A 157 34.07 -17.37 -7.07
C SER A 157 32.97 -17.91 -6.16
N PHE A 158 33.23 -19.00 -5.44
CA PHE A 158 32.28 -19.55 -4.47
C PHE A 158 32.05 -18.62 -3.27
N ILE A 159 33.14 -18.11 -2.66
CA ILE A 159 33.04 -17.19 -1.51
C ILE A 159 32.34 -15.88 -1.89
N ILE A 160 32.68 -15.30 -3.05
CA ILE A 160 32.07 -14.05 -3.53
C ILE A 160 30.58 -14.28 -3.82
N SER A 161 30.20 -15.38 -4.46
CA SER A 161 28.79 -15.69 -4.71
C SER A 161 28.00 -15.89 -3.41
N LEU A 162 28.56 -16.56 -2.41
CA LEU A 162 27.91 -16.68 -1.10
C LEU A 162 27.78 -15.35 -0.36
N TRP A 163 28.86 -14.56 -0.34
CA TRP A 163 28.84 -13.24 0.29
C TRP A 163 27.82 -12.32 -0.38
N PHE A 164 27.81 -12.27 -1.71
CA PHE A 164 26.87 -11.45 -2.47
C PHE A 164 25.42 -11.91 -2.27
N GLY A 165 25.16 -13.22 -2.31
CA GLY A 165 23.84 -13.78 -2.00
C GLY A 165 23.36 -13.45 -0.59
N TYR A 166 24.25 -13.51 0.41
CA TYR A 166 23.94 -13.09 1.77
C TYR A 166 23.65 -11.58 1.86
N HIS A 167 24.47 -10.77 1.17
CA HIS A 167 24.30 -9.32 1.14
C HIS A 167 22.92 -8.92 0.58
N VAL A 168 22.50 -9.46 -0.57
CA VAL A 168 21.18 -9.12 -1.16
C VAL A 168 19.97 -9.77 -0.45
N LEU A 169 20.21 -10.62 0.56
CA LEU A 169 19.16 -11.11 1.45
C LEU A 169 19.03 -10.27 2.71
N MET A 170 20.10 -9.56 3.09
CA MET A 170 20.11 -8.61 4.21
C MET A 170 19.91 -7.17 3.76
N HIS A 171 20.04 -6.90 2.47
CA HIS A 171 19.89 -5.62 1.81
C HIS A 171 19.09 -5.80 0.53
N LEU A 172 18.54 -4.73 -0.05
CA LEU A 172 17.84 -4.86 -1.33
C LEU A 172 18.79 -5.33 -2.45
N PRO A 173 18.22 -5.92 -3.54
CA PRO A 173 18.98 -6.23 -4.75
C PRO A 173 19.86 -5.06 -5.20
N ALA A 174 21.12 -5.34 -5.55
CA ALA A 174 22.08 -4.32 -5.95
C ALA A 174 21.65 -3.58 -7.24
N ILE A 175 20.90 -4.28 -8.10
CA ILE A 175 20.24 -3.71 -9.27
C ILE A 175 18.76 -4.06 -9.20
N ASP A 176 17.88 -3.06 -9.19
CA ASP A 176 16.44 -3.27 -9.22
C ASP A 176 15.93 -3.24 -10.67
N PHE A 177 15.56 -4.42 -11.20
CA PHE A 177 15.00 -4.58 -12.54
C PHE A 177 13.46 -4.45 -12.57
N ARG A 178 12.81 -4.29 -11.41
CA ARG A 178 11.35 -4.29 -11.30
C ARG A 178 10.78 -2.93 -11.64
N ALA A 179 9.48 -2.90 -11.96
CA ALA A 179 8.75 -1.68 -12.26
C ALA A 179 8.65 -0.71 -11.05
N TYR A 180 8.84 -1.22 -9.83
CA TYR A 180 8.84 -0.43 -8.58
C TYR A 180 10.21 0.17 -8.23
N LYS A 181 11.18 0.21 -9.14
CA LYS A 181 12.52 0.77 -8.85
C LYS A 181 12.46 2.28 -8.59
N ILE A 182 13.48 2.81 -7.92
CA ILE A 182 13.63 4.25 -7.68
C ILE A 182 13.62 5.01 -9.02
N GLY A 183 12.85 6.09 -9.07
CA GLY A 183 12.65 6.94 -10.26
C GLY A 183 11.40 6.63 -11.08
N ASN A 184 10.82 5.43 -10.95
CA ASN A 184 9.58 5.09 -11.66
C ASN A 184 8.35 5.71 -10.96
N ASN A 185 7.29 5.99 -11.73
CA ASN A 185 5.99 6.38 -11.21
C ASN A 185 5.00 5.21 -11.30
N LEU A 186 4.42 4.82 -10.16
CA LEU A 186 3.55 3.64 -10.11
C LEU A 186 2.27 3.82 -10.95
N SER A 187 1.70 5.02 -10.99
CA SER A 187 0.50 5.29 -11.80
C SER A 187 0.80 5.18 -13.30
N ASP A 188 1.96 5.68 -13.74
CA ASP A 188 2.38 5.57 -15.14
C ASP A 188 2.68 4.12 -15.53
N GLU A 189 3.30 3.34 -14.64
CA GLU A 189 3.64 1.93 -14.88
C GLU A 189 2.42 0.98 -14.85
N MET A 190 1.28 1.46 -14.31
CA MET A 190 -0.03 0.79 -14.36
C MET A 190 -0.87 1.21 -15.57
N ALA A 191 -0.54 2.34 -16.21
CA ALA A 191 -1.33 2.88 -17.29
C ALA A 191 -1.12 2.09 -18.59
N VAL A 192 -2.21 1.96 -19.37
CA VAL A 192 -2.14 1.48 -20.76
C VAL A 192 -2.13 2.70 -21.68
N PRO A 193 -1.08 2.91 -22.49
CA PRO A 193 -1.04 4.01 -23.45
C PRO A 193 -2.22 3.96 -24.43
N GLU A 194 -2.72 5.11 -24.87
CA GLU A 194 -3.86 5.18 -25.78
C GLU A 194 -3.58 4.54 -27.16
N ASP A 195 -2.30 4.55 -27.58
CA ASP A 195 -1.80 3.97 -28.83
C ASP A 195 -1.34 2.51 -28.68
N ALA A 196 -1.51 1.91 -27.50
CA ALA A 196 -1.02 0.60 -27.21
C ALA A 196 -1.76 -0.50 -27.99
N ALA A 197 -1.02 -1.57 -28.34
CA ALA A 197 -1.59 -2.72 -29.04
C ALA A 197 -2.71 -3.35 -28.20
N LYS A 198 -3.90 -3.48 -28.78
CA LYS A 198 -5.03 -4.15 -28.11
C LYS A 198 -4.89 -5.66 -28.21
N PRO A 199 -5.41 -6.41 -27.21
CA PRO A 199 -5.43 -7.86 -27.30
C PRO A 199 -6.22 -8.32 -28.53
N VAL A 200 -5.67 -9.29 -29.25
CA VAL A 200 -6.33 -9.94 -30.38
C VAL A 200 -6.95 -11.23 -29.88
N ILE A 201 -8.27 -11.22 -29.71
CA ILE A 201 -9.05 -12.39 -29.28
C ILE A 201 -9.70 -13.01 -30.51
N GLU A 202 -9.42 -14.29 -30.70
CA GLU A 202 -10.05 -15.13 -31.71
C GLU A 202 -11.30 -15.80 -31.12
N TYR A 203 -12.41 -15.74 -31.83
CA TYR A 203 -13.69 -16.35 -31.48
C TYR A 203 -14.01 -17.41 -32.50
N THR A 204 -13.99 -18.67 -32.08
CA THR A 204 -14.39 -19.84 -32.86
C THR A 204 -15.83 -20.17 -32.52
N TRP A 205 -16.74 -19.81 -33.41
CA TRP A 205 -18.17 -20.04 -33.27
C TRP A 205 -18.58 -21.35 -33.92
N THR A 206 -19.26 -22.22 -33.19
CA THR A 206 -19.77 -23.50 -33.68
C THR A 206 -21.25 -23.39 -33.97
N PHE A 207 -21.66 -23.75 -35.19
CA PHE A 207 -23.06 -23.78 -35.64
C PHE A 207 -23.41 -25.15 -36.19
N ASN A 208 -24.63 -25.59 -35.92
CA ASN A 208 -25.23 -26.75 -36.59
C ASN A 208 -25.92 -26.27 -37.87
N VAL A 209 -25.34 -26.61 -39.02
CA VAL A 209 -25.87 -26.27 -40.34
C VAL A 209 -26.29 -27.57 -41.02
N ASN A 210 -27.60 -27.80 -41.13
CA ASN A 210 -28.18 -29.00 -41.75
C ASN A 210 -27.77 -30.34 -41.10
N GLY A 211 -27.54 -30.37 -39.78
CA GLY A 211 -27.16 -31.58 -39.05
C GLY A 211 -25.65 -31.83 -38.95
N GLU A 212 -24.82 -30.96 -39.52
CA GLU A 212 -23.35 -30.98 -39.40
C GLU A 212 -22.86 -29.76 -38.62
N GLU A 213 -21.97 -29.98 -37.65
CA GLU A 213 -21.31 -28.91 -36.91
C GLU A 213 -20.22 -28.26 -37.77
N LYS A 214 -20.25 -26.92 -37.84
CA LYS A 214 -19.27 -26.11 -38.57
C LYS A 214 -18.76 -24.99 -37.68
N GLU A 215 -17.44 -24.82 -37.69
CA GLU A 215 -16.74 -23.78 -36.93
C GLU A 215 -16.42 -22.57 -37.82
N TYR A 216 -16.60 -21.37 -37.27
CA TYR A 216 -16.33 -20.10 -37.93
C TYR A 216 -15.46 -19.24 -37.03
N VAL A 217 -14.28 -18.87 -37.52
CA VAL A 217 -13.29 -18.09 -36.78
C VAL A 217 -13.47 -16.60 -37.11
N THR A 218 -13.58 -15.76 -36.08
CA THR A 218 -13.73 -14.30 -36.20
C THR A 218 -12.92 -13.58 -35.12
N ASN A 219 -12.74 -12.27 -35.24
CA ASN A 219 -12.09 -11.43 -34.23
C ASN A 219 -13.10 -10.68 -33.33
N GLY A 220 -14.24 -11.32 -33.05
CA GLY A 220 -15.31 -10.80 -32.17
C GLY A 220 -16.61 -10.45 -32.88
N SER A 221 -16.60 -10.31 -34.21
CA SER A 221 -17.82 -10.13 -35.00
C SER A 221 -18.61 -11.44 -35.09
N TYR A 222 -19.91 -11.42 -34.77
CA TYR A 222 -20.76 -12.60 -34.92
C TYR A 222 -20.86 -13.01 -36.41
N PRO A 223 -20.55 -14.26 -36.78
CA PRO A 223 -20.57 -14.70 -38.17
C PRO A 223 -22.01 -14.80 -38.68
N THR A 224 -22.25 -14.39 -39.93
CA THR A 224 -23.57 -14.49 -40.57
C THR A 224 -23.71 -15.88 -41.19
N VAL A 225 -24.40 -16.80 -40.50
CA VAL A 225 -24.57 -18.20 -40.91
C VAL A 225 -26.03 -18.64 -40.72
N ASP A 226 -26.60 -19.32 -41.71
CA ASP A 226 -27.94 -19.96 -41.62
C ASP A 226 -27.82 -21.32 -40.92
N GLY A 227 -27.70 -21.30 -39.59
CA GLY A 227 -27.61 -22.51 -38.75
C GLY A 227 -27.96 -22.22 -37.29
N GLU A 228 -28.17 -23.27 -36.49
CA GLU A 228 -28.45 -23.14 -35.06
C GLU A 228 -27.13 -23.00 -34.28
N TYR A 229 -27.02 -21.99 -33.41
CA TYR A 229 -25.81 -21.73 -32.62
C TYR A 229 -25.60 -22.83 -31.56
N VAL A 230 -24.40 -23.41 -31.53
CA VAL A 230 -24.01 -24.46 -30.59
C VAL A 230 -23.14 -23.91 -29.47
N GLY A 231 -22.13 -23.10 -29.79
CA GLY A 231 -21.18 -22.58 -28.80
C GLY A 231 -20.14 -21.63 -29.39
N VAL A 232 -19.38 -20.97 -28.51
CA VAL A 232 -18.23 -20.14 -28.88
C VAL A 232 -17.06 -20.47 -27.97
N GLU A 233 -15.92 -20.74 -28.58
CA GLU A 233 -14.64 -20.85 -27.89
C GLU A 233 -13.82 -19.59 -28.17
N THR A 234 -13.19 -19.05 -27.14
CA THR A 234 -12.34 -17.87 -27.28
C THR A 234 -10.89 -18.26 -27.03
N LYS A 235 -9.99 -17.73 -27.86
CA LYS A 235 -8.56 -17.92 -27.74
C LYS A 235 -7.86 -16.58 -27.91
N THR A 236 -7.16 -16.13 -26.87
CA THR A 236 -6.29 -14.96 -26.97
C THR A 236 -5.08 -15.32 -27.84
N ILE A 237 -4.94 -14.66 -28.99
CA ILE A 237 -3.84 -14.85 -29.94
C ILE A 237 -2.68 -13.92 -29.57
N ASP A 238 -3.01 -12.70 -29.16
CA ASP A 238 -2.07 -11.69 -28.68
C ASP A 238 -2.70 -11.01 -27.46
N GLU A 239 -1.97 -10.94 -26.35
CA GLU A 239 -2.40 -10.25 -25.13
C GLU A 239 -2.34 -8.71 -25.29
N GLY A 240 -1.69 -8.22 -26.35
CA GLY A 240 -1.48 -6.80 -26.58
C GLY A 240 -0.47 -6.19 -25.60
N TYR A 241 -0.58 -4.89 -25.36
CA TYR A 241 0.24 -4.20 -24.38
C TYR A 241 -0.22 -4.53 -22.96
N ILE A 242 0.69 -5.10 -22.19
CA ILE A 242 0.49 -5.42 -20.79
C ILE A 242 1.29 -4.40 -19.96
N PRO A 243 0.67 -3.67 -19.02
CA PRO A 243 1.39 -2.73 -18.17
C PRO A 243 2.43 -3.44 -17.30
N SER A 244 3.50 -2.71 -16.98
CA SER A 244 4.63 -3.24 -16.20
C SER A 244 4.22 -3.60 -14.77
N ILE A 245 3.27 -2.86 -14.20
CA ILE A 245 2.60 -3.15 -12.93
C ILE A 245 1.17 -3.58 -13.23
N GLN A 246 0.81 -4.75 -12.70
CA GLN A 246 -0.54 -5.29 -12.71
C GLN A 246 -0.97 -5.54 -11.27
N ASP A 247 -2.27 -5.50 -11.03
CA ASP A 247 -2.91 -5.92 -9.78
C ASP A 247 -2.47 -5.13 -8.53
N PHE A 248 -1.74 -4.03 -8.69
CA PHE A 248 -1.42 -3.14 -7.58
C PHE A 248 -2.67 -2.37 -7.17
N SER A 249 -3.17 -2.70 -6.00
CA SER A 249 -4.25 -1.98 -5.34
C SER A 249 -3.90 -1.68 -3.89
N ILE A 250 -4.51 -0.62 -3.36
CA ILE A 250 -4.51 -0.24 -1.95
C ILE A 250 -5.96 -0.24 -1.51
N GLU A 251 -6.39 -1.30 -0.86
CA GLU A 251 -7.80 -1.55 -0.57
C GLU A 251 -8.11 -1.35 0.91
N SER A 252 -9.23 -0.69 1.16
CA SER A 252 -9.96 -0.71 2.43
C SER A 252 -11.12 -1.71 2.35
N ASP A 253 -11.87 -1.88 3.44
CA ASP A 253 -13.04 -2.78 3.45
C ASP A 253 -14.15 -2.32 2.48
N ASP A 254 -14.21 -1.02 2.19
CA ASP A 254 -15.31 -0.39 1.47
C ASP A 254 -14.92 0.05 0.04
N GLU A 255 -13.66 0.46 -0.18
CA GLU A 255 -13.23 1.06 -1.44
C GLU A 255 -11.74 0.85 -1.78
N ASP A 256 -11.43 1.00 -3.08
CA ASP A 256 -10.09 1.08 -3.64
C ASP A 256 -9.55 2.52 -3.48
N LEU A 257 -8.48 2.66 -2.69
CA LEU A 257 -7.82 3.92 -2.35
C LEU A 257 -6.53 4.16 -3.15
N THR A 258 -6.26 3.36 -4.19
CA THR A 258 -5.00 3.41 -4.96
C THR A 258 -4.74 4.79 -5.53
N THR A 259 -5.73 5.36 -6.23
CA THR A 259 -5.61 6.70 -6.84
C THR A 259 -5.43 7.79 -5.77
N HIS A 260 -6.11 7.64 -4.63
CA HIS A 260 -6.01 8.58 -3.52
C HIS A 260 -4.58 8.60 -2.96
N PHE A 261 -4.03 7.44 -2.59
CA PHE A 261 -2.70 7.35 -2.00
C PHE A 261 -1.58 7.65 -2.99
N LEU A 262 -1.69 7.20 -4.25
CA LEU A 262 -0.72 7.58 -5.27
C LEU A 262 -0.81 9.05 -5.67
N GLY A 263 -1.90 9.76 -5.34
CA GLY A 263 -2.01 11.21 -5.50
C GLY A 263 -1.41 12.04 -4.35
N ILE A 264 -1.07 11.41 -3.22
CA ILE A 264 -0.52 12.10 -2.04
C ILE A 264 0.95 12.50 -2.27
N ASP A 265 1.28 13.72 -1.87
CA ASP A 265 2.67 14.17 -1.76
C ASP A 265 3.34 13.49 -0.54
N ASN A 266 4.56 13.00 -0.72
CA ASN A 266 5.39 12.43 0.35
C ASN A 266 4.68 11.32 1.17
N LEU A 267 4.40 10.19 0.52
CA LEU A 267 3.84 8.99 1.11
C LEU A 267 4.95 7.99 1.49
N VAL A 268 4.91 7.43 2.68
CA VAL A 268 5.71 6.27 3.08
C VAL A 268 4.82 5.04 3.13
N ILE A 269 5.23 4.00 2.42
CA ILE A 269 4.62 2.68 2.44
C ILE A 269 5.53 1.72 3.20
N VAL A 270 4.98 1.09 4.23
CA VAL A 270 5.57 -0.07 4.91
C VAL A 270 4.98 -1.34 4.29
N ALA A 271 5.73 -1.97 3.40
CA ALA A 271 5.31 -3.17 2.70
C ALA A 271 5.64 -4.42 3.52
N MET A 272 4.59 -5.19 3.86
CA MET A 272 4.67 -6.43 4.62
C MET A 272 3.81 -7.48 3.95
N TYR A 273 4.38 -8.33 3.08
CA TYR A 273 3.57 -9.27 2.30
C TYR A 273 2.75 -10.22 3.19
N ASN A 274 3.30 -10.60 4.35
CA ASN A 274 2.59 -11.36 5.37
C ASN A 274 3.13 -10.98 6.75
N ILE A 275 2.25 -10.48 7.63
CA ILE A 275 2.59 -9.98 8.97
C ILE A 275 3.15 -11.11 9.84
N TYR A 276 2.59 -12.31 9.77
CA TYR A 276 3.06 -13.46 10.56
C TYR A 276 4.47 -13.92 10.18
N ASN A 277 4.87 -13.65 8.93
CA ASN A 277 6.21 -13.97 8.42
C ASN A 277 7.16 -12.77 8.47
N SER A 278 6.79 -11.68 9.15
CA SER A 278 7.63 -10.48 9.22
C SER A 278 8.81 -10.68 10.18
N GLU A 279 9.96 -10.14 9.81
CA GLU A 279 11.18 -10.17 10.60
C GLU A 279 11.04 -9.27 11.84
N GLN A 280 11.17 -9.88 13.03
CA GLN A 280 10.95 -9.21 14.31
C GLN A 280 11.86 -7.99 14.52
N ASP A 281 13.15 -8.11 14.16
CA ASP A 281 14.11 -7.00 14.25
C ASP A 281 13.70 -5.83 13.36
N GLY A 282 13.13 -6.11 12.18
CA GLY A 282 12.59 -5.11 11.28
C GLY A 282 11.37 -4.40 11.88
N LEU A 283 10.43 -5.17 12.43
CA LEU A 283 9.23 -4.63 13.09
C LEU A 283 9.57 -3.70 14.27
N GLN A 284 10.59 -4.05 15.07
CA GLN A 284 11.04 -3.20 16.18
C GLN A 284 11.59 -1.85 15.73
N LYS A 285 12.23 -1.79 14.54
CA LYS A 285 12.76 -0.54 13.97
C LYS A 285 11.69 0.33 13.33
N LEU A 286 10.57 -0.24 12.86
CA LEU A 286 9.52 0.50 12.16
C LEU A 286 9.00 1.69 12.95
N LYS A 287 8.77 1.52 14.26
CA LYS A 287 8.17 2.56 15.08
C LYS A 287 8.96 3.86 15.04
N ALA A 288 10.27 3.79 15.27
CA ALA A 288 11.11 4.98 15.33
C ALA A 288 11.13 5.72 13.98
N PHE A 289 11.28 4.98 12.88
CA PHE A 289 11.30 5.53 11.52
C PHE A 289 9.96 6.14 11.13
N THR A 290 8.85 5.41 11.32
CA THR A 290 7.51 5.88 10.95
C THR A 290 7.04 7.04 11.82
N ASP A 291 7.37 7.06 13.11
CA ASP A 291 7.11 8.20 13.98
C ASP A 291 7.89 9.45 13.54
N ASP A 292 9.15 9.30 13.09
CA ASP A 292 9.93 10.40 12.51
C ASP A 292 9.31 10.90 11.19
N ALA A 293 8.91 9.99 10.31
CA ALA A 293 8.24 10.32 9.05
C ALA A 293 6.96 11.13 9.26
N ILE A 294 6.09 10.69 10.18
CA ILE A 294 4.85 11.42 10.50
C ILE A 294 5.17 12.79 11.08
N ARG A 295 6.15 12.91 11.99
CA ARG A 295 6.58 14.21 12.53
C ARG A 295 7.12 15.15 11.46
N LYS A 296 7.80 14.62 10.44
CA LYS A 296 8.28 15.38 9.28
C LYS A 296 7.20 15.71 8.27
N GLY A 297 5.96 15.26 8.48
CA GLY A 297 4.79 15.61 7.67
C GLY A 297 4.43 14.58 6.60
N TYR A 298 5.09 13.41 6.57
CA TYR A 298 4.76 12.35 5.63
C TYR A 298 3.46 11.65 6.04
N THR A 299 2.66 11.27 5.06
CA THR A 299 1.62 10.25 5.26
C THR A 299 2.29 8.89 5.32
N VAL A 300 1.95 8.08 6.32
CA VAL A 300 2.50 6.71 6.45
C VAL A 300 1.36 5.72 6.40
N ILE A 301 1.51 4.67 5.59
CA ILE A 301 0.59 3.53 5.51
C ILE A 301 1.35 2.21 5.48
N GLY A 302 0.70 1.13 5.92
CA GLY A 302 1.16 -0.24 5.68
C GLY A 302 0.44 -0.88 4.50
N LEU A 303 1.10 -1.81 3.80
CA LEU A 303 0.44 -2.71 2.84
C LEU A 303 0.69 -4.15 3.25
N SER A 304 -0.38 -4.96 3.29
CA SER A 304 -0.27 -6.39 3.56
C SER A 304 -1.42 -7.21 2.99
N ALA A 305 -1.14 -8.47 2.65
CA ALA A 305 -2.17 -9.46 2.32
C ALA A 305 -2.79 -10.16 3.54
N SER A 306 -2.35 -9.80 4.76
CA SER A 306 -2.85 -10.41 6.00
C SER A 306 -4.24 -9.89 6.36
N GLY A 307 -5.04 -10.67 7.11
CA GLY A 307 -6.37 -10.25 7.58
C GLY A 307 -6.33 -9.17 8.68
N ASP A 308 -7.48 -8.55 8.97
CA ASP A 308 -7.55 -7.36 9.83
C ASP A 308 -7.15 -7.62 11.28
N ASP A 309 -7.44 -8.80 11.82
CA ASP A 309 -6.99 -9.19 13.16
C ASP A 309 -5.45 -9.08 13.28
N ALA A 310 -4.72 -9.53 12.25
CA ALA A 310 -3.26 -9.45 12.21
C ALA A 310 -2.78 -7.99 12.13
N LYS A 311 -3.45 -7.15 11.32
CA LYS A 311 -3.14 -5.73 11.16
C LYS A 311 -3.35 -4.96 12.48
N GLN A 312 -4.47 -5.22 13.16
CA GLN A 312 -4.79 -4.59 14.44
C GLN A 312 -3.83 -5.05 15.54
N GLN A 313 -3.52 -6.35 15.59
CA GLN A 313 -2.56 -6.89 16.54
C GLN A 313 -1.16 -6.29 16.32
N LEU A 314 -0.69 -6.21 15.07
CA LEU A 314 0.59 -5.57 14.74
C LEU A 314 0.64 -4.12 15.25
N LYS A 315 -0.42 -3.36 15.00
CA LYS A 315 -0.51 -1.96 15.44
C LYS A 315 -0.45 -1.84 16.97
N ALA A 316 -1.11 -2.74 17.69
CA ALA A 316 -1.11 -2.78 19.15
C ALA A 316 0.23 -3.23 19.74
N ASP A 317 0.80 -4.33 19.23
CA ASP A 317 2.02 -4.93 19.76
C ASP A 317 3.25 -4.03 19.59
N TYR A 318 3.27 -3.22 18.52
CA TYR A 318 4.39 -2.34 18.17
C TYR A 318 4.09 -0.84 18.33
N ASP A 319 2.94 -0.47 18.88
CA ASP A 319 2.52 0.93 19.09
C ASP A 319 2.63 1.80 17.81
N LEU A 320 2.22 1.23 16.66
CA LEU A 320 2.32 1.90 15.36
C LEU A 320 1.23 2.97 15.20
N ASN A 321 1.60 4.07 14.56
CA ASN A 321 0.73 5.25 14.39
C ASN A 321 0.18 5.42 12.97
N PHE A 322 0.12 4.32 12.22
CA PHE A 322 -0.43 4.25 10.87
C PHE A 322 -1.37 3.05 10.73
N ASP A 323 -2.18 3.07 9.67
CA ASP A 323 -3.08 1.98 9.29
C ASP A 323 -2.48 1.14 8.17
N THR A 324 -2.82 -0.15 8.16
CA THR A 324 -2.37 -1.10 7.14
C THR A 324 -3.55 -1.45 6.23
N TYR A 325 -3.34 -1.37 4.93
CA TYR A 325 -4.33 -1.61 3.90
C TYR A 325 -4.08 -2.95 3.21
N LEU A 326 -5.13 -3.51 2.63
CA LEU A 326 -5.05 -4.76 1.88
C LEU A 326 -4.32 -4.52 0.55
N CYS A 327 -3.41 -5.43 0.21
CA CYS A 327 -2.72 -5.48 -1.07
C CYS A 327 -2.28 -6.93 -1.33
N ASP A 328 -2.35 -7.39 -2.59
CA ASP A 328 -2.01 -8.77 -2.95
C ASP A 328 -0.59 -9.19 -2.52
N GLU A 329 -0.43 -10.43 -2.06
CA GLU A 329 0.84 -10.91 -1.51
C GLU A 329 1.96 -10.90 -2.55
N LYS A 330 1.68 -11.28 -3.80
CA LYS A 330 2.67 -11.31 -4.88
C LYS A 330 3.08 -9.89 -5.28
N VAL A 331 2.12 -8.96 -5.25
CA VAL A 331 2.39 -7.54 -5.46
C VAL A 331 3.31 -6.99 -4.37
N VAL A 332 2.99 -7.19 -3.09
CA VAL A 332 3.80 -6.67 -1.98
C VAL A 332 5.22 -7.27 -2.00
N LYS A 333 5.35 -8.58 -2.28
CA LYS A 333 6.65 -9.24 -2.50
C LYS A 333 7.46 -8.58 -3.62
N THR A 334 6.79 -8.05 -4.64
CA THR A 334 7.41 -7.41 -5.81
C THR A 334 7.80 -5.95 -5.55
N ILE A 335 7.05 -5.22 -4.73
CA ILE A 335 7.36 -3.85 -4.33
C ILE A 335 8.76 -3.78 -3.72
N VAL A 336 9.03 -4.61 -2.71
CA VAL A 336 10.28 -4.58 -1.96
C VAL A 336 10.65 -5.99 -1.50
N ARG A 337 11.90 -6.41 -1.69
CA ARG A 337 12.37 -7.76 -1.32
C ARG A 337 12.72 -7.80 0.19
N ALA A 338 11.77 -7.43 1.03
CA ALA A 338 11.93 -7.32 2.48
C ALA A 338 10.57 -7.45 3.19
N ASN A 339 10.54 -7.90 4.45
CA ASN A 339 9.31 -8.06 5.21
C ASN A 339 9.48 -7.73 6.71
N PRO A 340 9.55 -6.44 7.11
CA PRO A 340 9.04 -5.30 6.36
C PRO A 340 10.06 -4.67 5.40
N GLY A 341 9.57 -3.99 4.37
CA GLY A 341 10.36 -3.07 3.57
C GLY A 341 9.72 -1.68 3.47
N ILE A 342 10.54 -0.67 3.20
CA ILE A 342 10.10 0.72 3.12
C ILE A 342 10.14 1.20 1.68
N VAL A 343 9.11 1.94 1.28
CA VAL A 343 9.06 2.69 0.02
C VAL A 343 8.60 4.11 0.31
N VAL A 344 9.38 5.08 -0.17
CA VAL A 344 9.03 6.51 -0.10
C VAL A 344 8.59 6.94 -1.49
N LEU A 345 7.38 7.49 -1.57
CA LEU A 345 6.73 7.94 -2.79
C LEU A 345 6.44 9.44 -2.71
N ASN A 346 6.36 10.09 -3.87
CA ASN A 346 5.76 11.41 -4.01
C ASN A 346 4.89 11.43 -5.25
N LYS A 347 3.57 11.54 -5.09
CA LYS A 347 2.59 11.44 -6.19
C LYS A 347 2.81 10.21 -7.07
N GLY A 348 3.03 9.06 -6.42
CA GLY A 348 3.28 7.78 -7.06
C GLY A 348 4.71 7.58 -7.56
N THR A 349 5.56 8.61 -7.60
CA THR A 349 6.98 8.46 -7.98
C THR A 349 7.79 7.90 -6.84
N VAL A 350 8.51 6.80 -7.07
CA VAL A 350 9.40 6.16 -6.10
C VAL A 350 10.65 7.01 -5.89
N LEU A 351 10.74 7.65 -4.72
CA LEU A 351 11.88 8.46 -4.32
C LEU A 351 12.98 7.63 -3.65
N ASN A 352 12.59 6.69 -2.79
CA ASN A 352 13.54 5.84 -2.07
C ASN A 352 12.92 4.49 -1.69
N LYS A 353 13.76 3.48 -1.49
CA LYS A 353 13.38 2.13 -1.05
C LYS A 353 14.46 1.55 -0.15
N ALA A 354 14.05 0.87 0.91
CA ALA A 354 14.99 0.23 1.82
C ALA A 354 14.50 -1.12 2.34
N HIS A 355 15.45 -2.02 2.57
CA HIS A 355 15.28 -3.16 3.44
C HIS A 355 15.23 -2.66 4.90
N TRP A 356 14.60 -3.40 5.82
CA TRP A 356 14.54 -2.96 7.23
C TRP A 356 15.92 -2.86 7.91
N ASN A 357 16.94 -3.52 7.37
CA ASN A 357 18.33 -3.34 7.81
C ASN A 357 18.88 -1.94 7.50
N ASP A 358 18.40 -1.33 6.41
CA ASP A 358 18.90 -0.07 5.84
C ASP A 358 17.91 1.08 6.09
N ILE A 359 16.91 0.88 6.96
CA ILE A 359 15.85 1.86 7.22
C ILE A 359 16.39 3.18 7.79
N GLU A 360 17.52 3.12 8.51
CA GLU A 360 18.18 4.29 9.08
C GLU A 360 18.91 5.14 8.03
N ASP A 361 19.23 4.56 6.88
CA ASP A 361 19.87 5.24 5.75
C ASP A 361 18.85 6.00 4.87
N VAL A 362 17.55 5.84 5.15
CA VAL A 362 16.49 6.55 4.43
C VAL A 362 16.39 7.99 4.94
N GLU A 363 16.92 8.93 4.17
CA GLU A 363 16.83 10.35 4.47
C GLU A 363 15.42 10.90 4.17
N LEU A 364 14.74 11.35 5.23
CA LEU A 364 13.44 12.03 5.15
C LEU A 364 13.61 13.54 5.31
N GLN A 365 12.98 14.31 4.42
CA GLN A 365 13.00 15.77 4.41
C GLN A 365 11.92 16.33 5.35
N GLU A 366 12.20 17.43 6.03
CA GLU A 366 11.18 18.11 6.84
C GLU A 366 10.24 18.91 5.92
N LEU A 367 8.95 18.56 5.91
CA LEU A 367 7.95 19.16 5.03
C LEU A 367 7.28 20.39 5.67
N PRO A 368 6.65 21.28 4.89
CA PRO A 368 5.98 22.47 5.43
C PRO A 368 4.86 22.19 6.44
N ASN A 369 4.26 21.00 6.39
CA ASN A 369 3.22 20.52 7.30
C ASN A 369 3.76 19.69 8.48
N ALA A 370 5.08 19.68 8.71
CA ALA A 370 5.71 18.94 9.80
C ALA A 370 5.18 19.34 11.19
N LEU A 371 5.07 18.35 12.07
CA LEU A 371 4.63 18.45 13.46
C LEU A 371 5.70 17.84 14.37
N PRO A 372 6.85 18.51 14.59
CA PRO A 372 7.99 17.93 15.31
C PRO A 372 7.67 17.60 16.77
N ASN A 373 6.69 18.28 17.37
CA ASN A 373 6.27 18.09 18.76
C ASN A 373 5.07 17.16 18.94
N LEU A 374 4.69 16.41 17.88
CA LEU A 374 3.54 15.50 17.91
C LEU A 374 3.69 14.44 19.01
N LYS A 375 2.70 14.38 19.90
CA LYS A 375 2.62 13.45 21.03
C LYS A 375 1.67 12.30 20.70
N PHE A 376 2.19 11.25 20.09
CA PHE A 376 1.41 10.07 19.67
C PHE A 376 0.54 9.45 20.78
N ASN A 377 1.07 9.31 22.00
CA ASN A 377 0.29 8.75 23.11
C ASN A 377 -0.89 9.65 23.50
N LEU A 378 -0.68 10.97 23.52
CA LEU A 378 -1.75 11.93 23.80
C LEU A 378 -2.78 11.94 22.66
N LYS A 379 -2.31 11.89 21.40
CA LYS A 379 -3.17 11.76 20.23
C LYS A 379 -4.08 10.54 20.37
N ARG A 380 -3.52 9.35 20.63
CA ARG A 380 -4.28 8.10 20.78
C ARG A 380 -5.31 8.18 21.90
N GLN A 381 -4.97 8.79 23.03
CA GLN A 381 -5.91 9.01 24.13
C GLN A 381 -7.06 9.94 23.72
N LEU A 382 -6.77 11.04 23.01
CA LEU A 382 -7.78 11.98 22.55
C LEU A 382 -8.66 11.43 21.41
N ASP A 383 -8.13 10.57 20.55
CA ASP A 383 -8.92 9.85 19.55
C ASP A 383 -9.94 8.93 20.24
N SER A 384 -9.53 8.19 21.27
CA SER A 384 -10.44 7.39 22.07
C SER A 384 -11.50 8.24 22.78
N VAL A 385 -11.11 9.38 23.37
CA VAL A 385 -12.04 10.31 24.02
C VAL A 385 -13.09 10.82 23.03
N LEU A 386 -12.71 11.13 21.80
CA LEU A 386 -13.64 11.61 20.78
C LEU A 386 -14.68 10.54 20.39
N VAL A 387 -14.25 9.29 20.24
CA VAL A 387 -15.16 8.17 19.98
C VAL A 387 -16.16 8.00 21.13
N GLU A 388 -15.68 8.02 22.37
CA GLU A 388 -16.55 7.91 23.55
C GLU A 388 -17.51 9.10 23.69
N ASP A 389 -17.03 10.33 23.44
CA ASP A 389 -17.84 11.55 23.51
C ASP A 389 -19.05 11.50 22.57
N GLN A 390 -18.94 10.82 21.43
CA GLN A 390 -20.01 10.73 20.42
C GLN A 390 -20.89 9.48 20.54
N ARG A 391 -20.50 8.50 21.36
CA ARG A 391 -21.05 7.12 21.39
C ARG A 391 -22.58 7.04 21.42
N TYR A 392 -23.24 7.83 22.27
CA TYR A 392 -24.70 7.75 22.44
C TYR A 392 -25.47 8.93 21.85
N ARG A 393 -24.78 9.91 21.25
CA ARG A 393 -25.39 11.17 20.83
C ARG A 393 -26.36 11.00 19.65
N SER A 394 -26.14 10.00 18.79
CA SER A 394 -27.00 9.69 17.64
C SER A 394 -28.25 8.87 17.99
N ASN A 395 -28.29 8.20 19.15
CA ASN A 395 -29.40 7.35 19.56
C ASN A 395 -29.75 7.59 21.03
N MET A 396 -30.40 8.73 21.27
CA MET A 396 -30.63 9.25 22.61
C MET A 396 -31.92 8.68 23.23
N SER A 397 -31.77 7.98 24.35
CA SER A 397 -32.83 7.53 25.24
C SER A 397 -32.55 8.06 26.66
N MET A 398 -33.53 7.97 27.56
CA MET A 398 -33.34 8.35 28.97
C MET A 398 -32.17 7.59 29.63
N GLU A 399 -31.93 6.35 29.21
CA GLU A 399 -30.85 5.50 29.72
C GLU A 399 -29.50 5.91 29.15
N THR A 400 -29.42 6.05 27.82
CA THR A 400 -28.17 6.43 27.15
C THR A 400 -27.76 7.87 27.44
N TRP A 401 -28.72 8.75 27.77
CA TRP A 401 -28.45 10.09 28.28
C TRP A 401 -27.67 10.08 29.60
N LYS A 402 -28.06 9.20 30.55
CA LYS A 402 -27.33 9.07 31.83
C LYS A 402 -25.92 8.54 31.61
N MET A 403 -25.77 7.53 30.75
CA MET A 403 -24.45 7.01 30.37
C MET A 403 -23.58 8.09 29.71
N GLN A 404 -24.16 8.89 28.81
CA GLN A 404 -23.45 10.00 28.18
C GLN A 404 -23.01 11.06 29.20
N MET A 405 -23.86 11.41 30.18
CA MET A 405 -23.47 12.35 31.25
C MET A 405 -22.27 11.86 32.07
N GLU A 406 -22.18 10.55 32.34
CA GLU A 406 -21.03 9.96 33.03
C GLU A 406 -19.75 10.05 32.18
N ILE A 407 -19.86 9.75 30.88
CA ILE A 407 -18.77 9.89 29.91
C ILE A 407 -18.31 11.36 29.84
N ASP A 408 -19.23 12.30 29.68
CA ASP A 408 -18.94 13.74 29.57
C ASP A 408 -18.20 14.25 30.81
N SER A 409 -18.63 13.83 32.01
CA SER A 409 -17.97 14.17 33.28
C SER A 409 -16.54 13.62 33.39
N SER A 410 -16.32 12.37 32.94
CA SER A 410 -15.00 11.74 32.93
C SER A 410 -14.07 12.42 31.92
N ASN A 411 -14.56 12.62 30.69
CA ASN A 411 -13.84 13.27 29.60
C ASN A 411 -13.45 14.69 29.97
N LEU A 412 -14.35 15.48 30.58
CA LEU A 412 -14.06 16.84 30.99
C LEU A 412 -12.91 16.91 32.01
N LYS A 413 -12.88 15.99 32.99
CA LYS A 413 -11.77 15.91 33.96
C LYS A 413 -10.44 15.62 33.28
N PHE A 414 -10.45 14.72 32.30
CA PHE A 414 -9.26 14.39 31.51
C PHE A 414 -8.78 15.57 30.67
N ILE A 415 -9.68 16.21 29.92
CA ILE A 415 -9.36 17.40 29.11
C ILE A 415 -8.86 18.55 29.96
N LYS A 416 -9.47 18.80 31.13
CA LYS A 416 -8.99 19.81 32.08
C LYS A 416 -7.54 19.56 32.49
N ALA A 417 -7.21 18.33 32.89
CA ALA A 417 -5.84 17.98 33.28
C ALA A 417 -4.83 18.17 32.13
N ILE A 418 -5.25 17.96 30.88
CA ILE A 418 -4.41 18.22 29.70
C ILE A 418 -4.19 19.72 29.51
N ILE A 419 -5.26 20.52 29.55
CA ILE A 419 -5.22 21.97 29.33
C ILE A 419 -4.40 22.64 30.42
N ASP A 420 -4.61 22.28 31.68
CA ASP A 420 -3.86 22.81 32.82
C ASP A 420 -2.34 22.57 32.69
N LYS A 421 -1.95 21.47 32.03
CA LYS A 421 -0.55 21.08 31.86
C LYS A 421 0.10 21.59 30.58
N ASN A 422 -0.63 21.61 29.47
CA ASN A 422 -0.06 21.83 28.12
C ASN A 422 -0.71 22.99 27.35
N GLY A 423 -1.75 23.64 27.88
CA GLY A 423 -2.66 24.46 27.08
C GLY A 423 -3.56 23.59 26.18
N TYR A 424 -4.27 24.22 25.25
CA TYR A 424 -5.15 23.50 24.32
C TYR A 424 -4.37 22.44 23.53
N PRO A 425 -4.83 21.17 23.47
CA PRO A 425 -4.16 20.12 22.68
C PRO A 425 -4.45 20.33 21.19
N GLY A 426 -3.74 21.30 20.61
CA GLY A 426 -3.88 21.75 19.24
C GLY A 426 -3.25 20.84 18.19
N LYS A 427 -3.42 21.24 16.92
CA LYS A 427 -2.79 20.62 15.74
C LYS A 427 -1.32 20.32 15.94
N SER A 428 -0.53 21.24 16.49
CA SER A 428 0.92 21.06 16.68
C SER A 428 1.27 19.94 17.67
N LEU A 429 0.37 19.63 18.59
CA LEU A 429 0.59 18.65 19.65
C LEU A 429 0.01 17.27 19.30
N VAL A 430 -1.11 17.22 18.59
CA VAL A 430 -1.86 15.97 18.36
C VAL A 430 -2.32 15.75 16.91
N GLY A 431 -2.09 16.71 16.02
CA GLY A 431 -2.49 16.62 14.61
C GLY A 431 -4.00 16.80 14.39
N GLU A 432 -4.41 16.74 13.13
CA GLU A 432 -5.81 16.73 12.70
C GLU A 432 -6.26 15.29 12.39
N PRO A 433 -7.54 14.93 12.62
CA PRO A 433 -8.61 15.74 13.19
C PRO A 433 -8.63 15.77 14.74
N THR A 434 -7.68 15.09 15.39
CA THR A 434 -7.61 14.91 16.86
C THR A 434 -7.57 16.22 17.65
N ASN A 435 -7.05 17.30 17.07
CA ASN A 435 -7.05 18.63 17.67
C ASN A 435 -8.45 19.18 17.97
N THR A 436 -9.52 18.57 17.46
CA THR A 436 -10.91 18.95 17.76
C THR A 436 -11.49 18.27 19.00
N SER A 437 -10.85 17.20 19.51
CA SER A 437 -11.41 16.37 20.59
C SER A 437 -11.71 17.15 21.86
N ALA A 438 -10.78 18.01 22.31
CA ALA A 438 -10.97 18.81 23.51
C ALA A 438 -12.13 19.81 23.37
N TRP A 439 -12.30 20.40 22.18
CA TRP A 439 -13.42 21.29 21.90
C TRP A 439 -14.76 20.58 22.03
N TYR A 440 -14.93 19.38 21.47
CA TYR A 440 -16.18 18.63 21.57
C TYR A 440 -16.57 18.35 23.02
N VAL A 441 -15.62 17.90 23.84
CA VAL A 441 -15.84 17.64 25.27
C VAL A 441 -16.27 18.91 26.01
N ILE A 442 -15.57 20.03 25.80
CA ILE A 442 -15.90 21.32 26.46
C ILE A 442 -17.27 21.81 25.99
N GLN A 443 -17.57 21.68 24.70
CA GLN A 443 -18.78 22.18 24.07
C GLN A 443 -20.06 21.48 24.58
N HIS A 444 -19.92 20.26 25.11
CA HIS A 444 -20.98 19.48 25.76
C HIS A 444 -20.99 19.61 27.30
N SER A 445 -20.16 20.48 27.85
CA SER A 445 -20.04 20.70 29.30
C SER A 445 -20.64 22.03 29.75
N ASN A 446 -20.74 22.22 31.07
CA ASN A 446 -21.08 23.51 31.69
C ASN A 446 -19.86 24.43 31.89
N SER A 447 -18.72 24.13 31.26
CA SER A 447 -17.45 24.85 31.43
C SER A 447 -17.10 25.77 30.25
N ILE A 448 -18.06 26.08 29.37
CA ILE A 448 -17.81 26.92 28.18
C ILE A 448 -17.20 28.28 28.59
N GLU A 449 -17.76 28.96 29.60
CA GLU A 449 -17.25 30.25 30.07
C GLU A 449 -15.78 30.18 30.55
N GLU A 450 -15.41 29.10 31.24
CA GLU A 450 -14.05 28.88 31.78
C GLU A 450 -13.02 28.71 30.64
N TYR A 451 -13.37 28.00 29.56
CA TYR A 451 -12.43 27.62 28.51
C TYR A 451 -12.53 28.44 27.22
N LEU A 452 -13.57 29.26 27.03
CA LEU A 452 -13.73 30.07 25.82
C LEU A 452 -12.48 30.91 25.49
N PRO A 453 -11.78 31.57 26.44
CA PRO A 453 -10.54 32.29 26.13
C PRO A 453 -9.46 31.40 25.51
N VAL A 454 -9.24 30.21 26.08
CA VAL A 454 -8.25 29.22 25.60
C VAL A 454 -8.62 28.71 24.20
N ILE A 455 -9.91 28.48 23.95
CA ILE A 455 -10.42 28.05 22.64
C ILE A 455 -10.23 29.14 21.58
N LYS A 456 -10.50 30.41 21.91
CA LYS A 456 -10.28 31.54 21.00
C LYS A 456 -8.80 31.75 20.70
N GLU A 457 -7.93 31.59 21.69
CA GLU A 457 -6.48 31.65 21.51
C GLU A 457 -5.97 30.52 20.59
N ALA A 458 -6.38 29.28 20.84
CA ALA A 458 -6.04 28.14 19.99
C ALA A 458 -6.48 28.37 18.54
N ALA A 459 -7.69 28.86 18.32
CA ALA A 459 -8.18 29.19 16.99
C ALA A 459 -7.42 30.35 16.32
N ALA A 460 -7.03 31.37 17.07
CA ALA A 460 -6.22 32.48 16.56
C ALA A 460 -4.83 32.00 16.09
N ASN A 461 -4.25 31.02 16.80
CA ASN A 461 -2.95 30.42 16.49
C ASN A 461 -3.02 29.32 15.42
N GLY A 462 -4.21 29.00 14.88
CA GLY A 462 -4.39 27.94 13.88
C GLY A 462 -4.33 26.51 14.44
N GLU A 463 -4.37 26.36 15.76
CA GLU A 463 -4.36 25.09 16.48
C GLU A 463 -5.73 24.38 16.47
N LEU A 464 -6.79 25.17 16.25
CA LEU A 464 -8.19 24.74 16.14
C LEU A 464 -8.88 25.50 14.99
N PRO A 465 -9.78 24.88 14.20
CA PRO A 465 -10.57 25.61 13.21
C PRO A 465 -11.33 26.80 13.83
N LYS A 466 -11.18 27.99 13.25
CA LYS A 466 -11.84 29.23 13.73
C LYS A 466 -13.36 29.12 13.88
N ARG A 467 -14.01 28.37 12.98
CA ARG A 467 -15.45 28.08 13.04
C ARG A 467 -15.88 27.43 14.36
N LEU A 468 -15.03 26.59 14.97
CA LEU A 468 -15.34 25.92 16.23
C LEU A 468 -15.32 26.91 17.40
N ALA A 469 -14.35 27.84 17.42
CA ALA A 469 -14.36 28.93 18.40
C ALA A 469 -15.58 29.85 18.22
N ALA A 470 -15.95 30.17 16.98
CA ALA A 470 -17.14 30.96 16.67
C ALA A 470 -18.44 30.28 17.13
N MET A 471 -18.59 28.96 16.90
CA MET A 471 -19.73 28.18 17.39
C MET A 471 -19.84 28.20 18.92
N MET A 472 -18.72 28.06 19.61
CA MET A 472 -18.69 28.06 21.07
C MET A 472 -18.99 29.45 21.63
N GLU A 473 -18.51 30.52 20.99
CA GLU A 473 -18.81 31.90 21.36
C GLU A 473 -20.30 32.23 21.22
N ASP A 474 -20.93 31.85 20.11
CA ASP A 474 -22.38 32.03 19.96
C ASP A 474 -23.17 31.23 21.00
N ARG A 475 -22.74 30.02 21.36
CA ARG A 475 -23.38 29.24 22.44
C ARG A 475 -23.25 29.94 23.79
N TYR A 476 -22.06 30.44 24.12
CA TYR A 476 -21.82 31.21 25.32
C TYR A 476 -22.74 32.44 25.41
N LEU A 477 -22.90 33.18 24.31
CA LEU A 477 -23.78 34.34 24.24
C LEU A 477 -25.26 33.94 24.40
N MET A 478 -25.69 32.88 23.71
CA MET A 478 -27.05 32.36 23.81
C MET A 478 -27.40 31.93 25.25
N GLU A 479 -26.52 31.21 25.94
CA GLU A 479 -26.72 30.76 27.33
C GLU A 479 -26.88 31.94 28.31
N ARG A 480 -26.30 33.09 27.99
CA ARG A 480 -26.42 34.34 28.76
C ARG A 480 -27.61 35.20 28.36
N GLY A 481 -28.39 34.77 27.36
CA GLY A 481 -29.50 35.55 26.83
C GLY A 481 -29.05 36.75 25.97
N GLU A 482 -27.83 36.73 25.45
CA GLU A 482 -27.24 37.79 24.62
C GLU A 482 -27.31 37.43 23.13
N ALA A 483 -27.31 38.43 22.25
CA ALA A 483 -27.36 38.19 20.80
C ALA A 483 -26.05 37.55 20.31
N GLN A 484 -26.15 36.53 19.47
CA GLN A 484 -25.02 35.81 18.88
C GLN A 484 -24.35 36.61 17.75
N ILE A 485 -23.12 36.24 17.39
CA ILE A 485 -22.29 36.97 16.42
C ILE A 485 -22.33 36.30 15.04
N TYR A 486 -22.23 34.97 14.98
CA TYR A 486 -22.06 34.23 13.73
C TYR A 486 -23.31 33.49 13.25
N GLY A 487 -24.38 33.46 14.06
CA GLY A 487 -25.64 32.83 13.68
C GLY A 487 -25.54 31.30 13.67
N THR A 488 -24.78 30.70 14.58
CA THR A 488 -24.58 29.24 14.63
C THR A 488 -25.59 28.50 15.50
N GLN A 489 -26.22 29.17 16.46
CA GLN A 489 -27.16 28.54 17.39
C GLN A 489 -28.62 28.82 17.03
N GLY A 490 -29.47 27.81 17.23
CA GLY A 490 -30.92 27.91 17.15
C GLY A 490 -31.57 27.25 18.36
N SER A 491 -32.85 27.52 18.58
CA SER A 491 -33.63 26.91 19.66
C SER A 491 -35.02 26.53 19.17
N SER A 492 -35.58 25.49 19.77
CA SER A 492 -36.95 25.06 19.56
C SER A 492 -37.70 25.02 20.89
N TYR A 493 -38.93 25.51 20.90
CA TYR A 493 -39.82 25.51 22.06
C TYR A 493 -41.16 24.88 21.70
N GLY A 494 -41.78 24.21 22.67
CA GLY A 494 -43.11 23.62 22.49
C GLY A 494 -43.14 22.45 21.51
N LEU A 495 -42.07 21.66 21.38
CA LEU A 495 -42.02 20.50 20.47
C LEU A 495 -43.14 19.48 20.69
N ASN A 496 -43.69 19.41 21.91
CA ASN A 496 -44.82 18.56 22.28
C ASN A 496 -46.17 19.32 22.38
N SER A 497 -46.22 20.57 21.89
CA SER A 497 -47.42 21.41 21.90
C SER A 497 -48.02 21.50 20.50
N ASP A 498 -49.28 21.97 20.42
CA ASP A 498 -49.97 22.15 19.13
C ASP A 498 -49.30 23.21 18.22
N ASN A 499 -48.46 24.08 18.79
CA ASN A 499 -47.76 25.15 18.07
C ASN A 499 -46.27 25.14 18.44
N PRO A 500 -45.45 24.20 17.92
CA PRO A 500 -44.01 24.25 18.11
C PRO A 500 -43.43 25.46 17.38
N ILE A 501 -42.37 26.06 17.94
CA ILE A 501 -41.64 27.14 17.30
C ILE A 501 -40.15 26.85 17.30
N SER A 502 -39.53 27.02 16.14
CA SER A 502 -38.09 26.96 15.95
C SER A 502 -37.60 28.30 15.44
N PHE A 503 -36.46 28.76 15.94
CA PHE A 503 -35.84 30.00 15.46
C PHE A 503 -34.33 29.96 15.62
N MET A 504 -33.64 30.70 14.75
CA MET A 504 -32.23 31.03 14.96
C MET A 504 -32.15 32.07 16.08
N TRP A 505 -31.22 31.88 17.03
CA TRP A 505 -31.05 32.81 18.13
C TRP A 505 -30.71 34.22 17.62
N PRO A 506 -31.14 35.32 18.27
CA PRO A 506 -30.96 36.68 17.75
C PRO A 506 -29.51 37.00 17.40
N ILE A 507 -29.30 37.54 16.19
CA ILE A 507 -27.98 37.89 15.67
C ILE A 507 -27.74 39.38 15.82
N LYS A 508 -26.59 39.75 16.37
CA LYS A 508 -26.22 41.14 16.69
C LYS A 508 -26.10 42.04 15.45
N ASP A 509 -25.48 41.55 14.39
CA ASP A 509 -25.27 42.27 13.13
C ASP A 509 -25.61 41.35 11.96
N LEU A 510 -26.88 41.38 11.55
CA LEU A 510 -27.38 40.57 10.45
C LEU A 510 -26.78 40.98 9.11
N GLU A 511 -26.46 42.26 8.91
CA GLU A 511 -25.95 42.78 7.63
C GLU A 511 -24.56 42.19 7.32
N ASN A 512 -23.72 42.03 8.35
CA ASN A 512 -22.36 41.53 8.20
C ASN A 512 -22.16 40.05 8.59
N VAL A 513 -23.19 39.35 9.10
CA VAL A 513 -23.04 37.99 9.63
C VAL A 513 -22.41 37.02 8.64
N ASN A 514 -22.84 37.03 7.37
CA ASN A 514 -22.34 36.10 6.35
C ASN A 514 -20.88 36.40 5.97
N LYS A 515 -20.44 37.66 6.10
CA LYS A 515 -19.02 38.03 5.98
C LYS A 515 -18.20 37.46 7.15
N LEU A 516 -18.68 37.63 8.39
CA LEU A 516 -18.03 37.08 9.58
C LEU A 516 -17.95 35.55 9.55
N ARG A 517 -19.03 34.88 9.10
CA ARG A 517 -19.06 33.43 8.89
C ARG A 517 -18.00 32.97 7.90
N LYS A 518 -17.89 33.64 6.75
CA LYS A 518 -16.86 33.34 5.76
C LYS A 518 -15.45 33.54 6.33
N GLU A 519 -15.22 34.62 7.07
CA GLU A 519 -13.93 34.89 7.72
C GLU A 519 -13.56 33.86 8.81
N ALA A 520 -14.57 33.32 9.51
CA ALA A 520 -14.40 32.23 10.49
C ALA A 520 -14.27 30.84 9.84
N GLY A 521 -14.46 30.72 8.53
CA GLY A 521 -14.29 29.46 7.78
C GLY A 521 -15.53 28.57 7.73
N PHE A 522 -16.73 29.15 7.85
CA PHE A 522 -17.98 28.50 7.49
C PHE A 522 -18.16 28.48 5.97
N LEU A 523 -18.72 27.39 5.44
CA LEU A 523 -19.02 27.24 4.00
C LEU A 523 -20.44 27.67 3.66
N ASP A 524 -21.31 27.77 4.67
CA ASP A 524 -22.72 28.07 4.58
C ASP A 524 -23.03 29.49 5.11
N THR A 525 -24.01 30.13 4.48
CA THR A 525 -24.67 31.34 5.00
C THR A 525 -25.48 31.02 6.25
N VAL A 526 -25.90 32.04 6.99
CA VAL A 526 -26.75 31.85 8.17
C VAL A 526 -28.11 31.27 7.80
N GLU A 527 -28.63 31.63 6.63
CA GLU A 527 -29.88 31.11 6.08
C GLU A 527 -29.77 29.62 5.75
N GLU A 528 -28.68 29.20 5.10
CA GLU A 528 -28.40 27.78 4.81
C GLU A 528 -28.16 26.98 6.10
N ASN A 529 -27.45 27.54 7.07
CA ASN A 529 -27.27 26.91 8.38
C ASN A 529 -28.61 26.71 9.11
N ALA A 530 -29.52 27.69 9.03
CA ALA A 530 -30.83 27.59 9.64
C ALA A 530 -31.64 26.43 9.03
N LYS A 531 -31.59 26.28 7.70
CA LYS A 531 -32.20 25.13 7.01
C LYS A 531 -31.54 23.81 7.37
N ARG A 532 -30.22 23.78 7.51
CA ARG A 532 -29.49 22.59 7.99
C ARG A 532 -29.93 22.15 9.39
N ILE A 533 -30.25 23.10 10.27
CA ILE A 533 -30.68 22.82 11.64
C ILE A 533 -32.17 22.41 11.71
N PHE A 534 -33.05 23.09 10.96
CA PHE A 534 -34.51 22.97 11.12
C PHE A 534 -35.26 22.35 9.93
N GLY A 535 -34.57 22.06 8.81
CA GLY A 535 -35.14 21.53 7.57
C GLY A 535 -35.23 22.56 6.44
N ASP A 536 -35.35 22.09 5.20
CA ASP A 536 -35.31 22.93 3.99
C ASP A 536 -36.45 23.97 3.89
N ASP A 537 -37.60 23.64 4.50
CA ASP A 537 -38.79 24.49 4.57
C ASP A 537 -38.69 25.59 5.63
N PHE A 538 -37.59 25.65 6.38
CA PHE A 538 -37.41 26.66 7.41
C PHE A 538 -37.24 28.07 6.81
N GLU A 539 -38.13 28.98 7.18
CA GLU A 539 -38.04 30.40 6.83
C GLU A 539 -37.19 31.15 7.84
N PHE A 540 -36.03 31.61 7.41
CA PHE A 540 -35.14 32.38 8.26
C PHE A 540 -35.71 33.76 8.59
N ARG A 541 -35.79 34.05 9.89
CA ARG A 541 -36.11 35.37 10.44
C ARG A 541 -35.17 35.67 11.61
N ASN A 542 -34.53 36.85 11.58
CA ASN A 542 -33.77 37.34 12.73
C ASN A 542 -34.73 37.97 13.75
N TYR A 543 -34.87 37.32 14.90
CA TYR A 543 -35.64 37.84 16.03
C TYR A 543 -34.79 38.79 16.86
N THR A 544 -35.43 39.68 17.61
CA THR A 544 -34.81 40.44 18.69
C THR A 544 -34.82 39.64 19.99
N ILE A 545 -33.92 39.97 20.93
CA ILE A 545 -33.89 39.35 22.26
C ILE A 545 -35.23 39.53 23.00
N GLU A 546 -35.90 40.68 22.83
CA GLU A 546 -37.22 40.92 23.42
C GLU A 546 -38.30 40.00 22.85
N GLU A 547 -38.32 39.79 21.53
CA GLU A 547 -39.26 38.86 20.89
C GLU A 547 -39.03 37.43 21.34
N VAL A 548 -37.76 37.00 21.40
CA VAL A 548 -37.41 35.65 21.89
C VAL A 548 -37.81 35.47 23.35
N ASN A 549 -37.58 36.45 24.21
CA ASN A 549 -38.00 36.36 25.62
C ASN A 549 -39.53 36.23 25.76
N LYS A 550 -40.32 36.91 24.90
CA LYS A 550 -41.78 36.74 24.85
C LYS A 550 -42.19 35.35 24.39
N ILE A 551 -41.51 34.81 23.36
CA ILE A 551 -41.72 33.44 22.89
C ILE A 551 -41.43 32.46 24.04
N ILE A 552 -40.27 32.55 24.67
CA ILE A 552 -39.89 31.65 25.77
C ILE A 552 -40.92 31.72 26.92
N ALA A 553 -41.38 32.92 27.26
CA ALA A 553 -42.38 33.11 28.31
C ALA A 553 -43.76 32.52 27.97
N SER A 554 -44.11 32.31 26.70
CA SER A 554 -45.39 31.69 26.32
C SER A 554 -45.40 30.16 26.41
N TYR A 555 -44.24 29.52 26.60
CA TYR A 555 -44.09 28.06 26.75
C TYR A 555 -43.60 27.63 28.14
N LYS A 556 -43.30 28.58 29.03
CA LYS A 556 -43.07 28.34 30.46
C LYS A 556 -44.39 28.40 31.20
#